data_AF-A0A521NYN1-F1
#
_entry.id   AF-A0A521NYN1-F1
#
_cell.length_a   1.000
_cell.length_b   1.000
_cell.length_c   1.000
_cell.angle_alpha   90.00
_cell.angle_beta   90.00
_cell.angle_gamma   90.00
#
_symmetry.space_group_name_H-M   'P 1'
#
loop_
_entity.id
_entity.type
_entity.pdbx_description
1 polymer ?
#
loop_
_entity_poly.entity_id
_entity_poly.type
_entity_poly.pdbx_seq_one_letter_code
_entity_poly.pdbx_strand_id
1 'polypeptide(L)'
;MSINRRKFLEQAAITGGALAISPLLAKAEPPAVKRITILHTNDVHSRLDPFPMDGSRNQGLGGVAARAALIQEIRDERGEVLLLDAGDIFQGTPYFNMYKGEPEMKAMQKMGYDGATMGNHDFDAGLENFATQLSHVQFPIIICNYDFSGTVMESKFQPYKIFQKGDLKIGVLGVGIELKGLVPENLYEKTVYLHPIESANRTADLLRKQGCDMVICLSHLGDKYDDDKVSDEILAKESFDIDLIIGGHTHRFFTEPRKYRNRRGGDTVVNQVGWAGIQLGRLDYSFSGYKKKNLSNAHTVVIGKKTRE
;
A
#
# COMPACT_ATOMS: atom_id res chain seq x y z
N MET A 1 -29.53 -85.91 8.69
CA MET A 1 -29.73 -84.47 9.01
C MET A 1 -29.41 -83.65 7.77
N SER A 2 -30.44 -83.06 7.16
CA SER A 2 -30.34 -82.29 5.91
C SER A 2 -29.90 -80.86 6.24
N ILE A 3 -28.73 -80.45 5.74
CA ILE A 3 -28.23 -79.08 5.87
C ILE A 3 -28.93 -78.24 4.81
N ASN A 4 -29.77 -77.31 5.27
CA ASN A 4 -30.50 -76.38 4.42
C ASN A 4 -29.54 -75.35 3.80
N ARG A 5 -29.30 -75.45 2.48
CA ARG A 5 -28.39 -74.57 1.71
C ARG A 5 -28.71 -73.07 1.85
N ARG A 6 -29.96 -72.71 2.22
CA ARG A 6 -30.37 -71.31 2.41
C ARG A 6 -29.78 -70.67 3.67
N LYS A 7 -29.56 -71.45 4.74
CA LYS A 7 -28.94 -70.96 5.98
C LYS A 7 -27.41 -70.80 5.89
N PHE A 8 -26.75 -71.53 4.99
CA PHE A 8 -25.30 -71.40 4.79
C PHE A 8 -24.94 -70.10 4.05
N LEU A 9 -25.79 -69.66 3.10
CA LEU A 9 -25.59 -68.41 2.37
C LEU A 9 -25.94 -67.17 3.21
N GLU A 10 -26.90 -67.27 4.14
CA GLU A 10 -27.19 -66.18 5.09
C GLU A 10 -26.09 -65.98 6.13
N GLN A 11 -25.37 -67.04 6.55
CA GLN A 11 -24.25 -66.93 7.47
C GLN A 11 -22.90 -66.59 6.80
N ALA A 12 -22.75 -66.85 5.50
CA ALA A 12 -21.56 -66.43 4.75
C ALA A 12 -21.52 -64.92 4.43
N ALA A 13 -22.65 -64.21 4.55
CA ALA A 13 -22.74 -62.77 4.29
C ALA A 13 -22.25 -61.88 5.44
N ILE A 14 -21.91 -62.46 6.61
CA ILE A 14 -21.50 -61.69 7.80
C ILE A 14 -19.97 -61.71 8.04
N THR A 15 -19.20 -62.46 7.26
CA THR A 15 -17.77 -62.74 7.58
C THR A 15 -16.78 -62.50 6.44
N GLY A 16 -16.99 -61.49 5.59
CA GLY A 16 -16.09 -61.25 4.46
C GLY A 16 -16.13 -59.86 3.85
N GLY A 17 -16.39 -58.82 4.65
CA GLY A 17 -16.59 -57.47 4.12
C GLY A 17 -16.18 -56.34 5.07
N ALA A 18 -15.28 -56.57 6.02
CA ALA A 18 -14.51 -55.47 6.59
C ALA A 18 -13.41 -55.10 5.58
N LEU A 19 -13.81 -54.57 4.42
CA LEU A 19 -12.94 -53.64 3.71
C LEU A 19 -12.67 -52.53 4.71
N ALA A 20 -11.47 -52.53 5.27
CA ALA A 20 -10.91 -51.39 5.96
C ALA A 20 -10.87 -50.24 4.94
N ILE A 21 -11.99 -49.56 4.78
CA ILE A 21 -12.02 -48.18 4.34
C ILE A 21 -11.44 -47.44 5.54
N SER A 22 -10.11 -47.44 5.66
CA SER A 22 -9.43 -46.44 6.46
C SER A 22 -10.02 -45.11 6.01
N PRO A 23 -10.65 -44.33 6.90
CA PRO A 23 -10.84 -42.95 6.58
C PRO A 23 -9.42 -42.37 6.60
N LEU A 24 -8.76 -42.33 5.44
CA LEU A 24 -7.95 -41.19 5.09
C LEU A 24 -8.91 -39.99 4.96
N LEU A 25 -9.54 -39.63 6.08
CA LEU A 25 -9.75 -38.25 6.43
C LEU A 25 -8.33 -37.72 6.65
N ALA A 26 -7.64 -37.44 5.55
CA ALA A 26 -6.63 -36.41 5.58
C ALA A 26 -7.37 -35.22 6.20
N LYS A 27 -7.06 -34.91 7.47
CA LYS A 27 -7.35 -33.60 8.02
C LYS A 27 -6.68 -32.67 7.05
N ALA A 28 -7.45 -32.10 6.12
CA ALA A 28 -7.00 -30.96 5.35
C ALA A 28 -6.57 -29.96 6.42
N GLU A 29 -5.26 -29.75 6.52
CA GLU A 29 -4.78 -28.67 7.37
C GLU A 29 -5.55 -27.43 6.95
N PRO A 30 -6.14 -26.69 7.90
CA PRO A 30 -6.83 -25.46 7.55
C PRO A 30 -5.87 -24.65 6.68
N PRO A 31 -6.31 -24.14 5.51
CA PRO A 31 -5.42 -23.51 4.56
C PRO A 31 -4.60 -22.45 5.30
N ALA A 32 -3.28 -22.51 5.15
CA ALA A 32 -2.37 -21.63 5.86
C ALA A 32 -2.84 -20.18 5.69
N VAL A 33 -3.05 -19.47 6.81
CA VAL A 33 -3.47 -18.07 6.80
C VAL A 33 -2.35 -17.26 6.18
N LYS A 34 -2.57 -16.77 4.96
CA LYS A 34 -1.60 -15.91 4.27
C LYS A 34 -1.66 -14.52 4.90
N ARG A 35 -0.50 -13.94 5.20
CA ARG A 35 -0.38 -12.65 5.86
C ARG A 35 0.52 -11.72 5.06
N ILE A 36 0.12 -10.46 4.98
CA ILE A 36 0.93 -9.39 4.43
C ILE A 36 0.84 -8.17 5.34
N THR A 37 1.97 -7.52 5.54
CA THR A 37 2.09 -6.27 6.26
C THR A 37 2.35 -5.15 5.26
N ILE A 38 1.44 -4.19 5.20
CA ILE A 38 1.60 -2.98 4.40
C ILE A 38 2.18 -1.90 5.31
N LEU A 39 3.40 -1.50 5.01
CA LEU A 39 4.05 -0.35 5.62
C LEU A 39 3.89 0.86 4.72
N HIS A 40 3.63 2.02 5.30
CA HIS A 40 3.54 3.23 4.50
C HIS A 40 3.95 4.51 5.19
N THR A 41 4.37 5.46 4.35
CA THR A 41 4.61 6.85 4.69
C THR A 41 3.91 7.77 3.68
N ASN A 42 3.77 9.03 4.04
CA ASN A 42 3.29 10.10 3.19
C ASN A 42 3.90 11.42 3.68
N ASP A 43 4.07 12.40 2.78
CA ASP A 43 4.43 13.79 3.12
C ASP A 43 5.70 13.89 3.98
N VAL A 44 6.73 13.11 3.64
CA VAL A 44 7.99 13.08 4.41
C VAL A 44 8.74 14.40 4.34
N HIS A 45 8.52 15.18 3.27
CA HIS A 45 8.97 16.57 3.17
C HIS A 45 10.45 16.78 3.50
N SER A 46 11.32 15.99 2.87
CA SER A 46 12.78 16.10 3.05
C SER A 46 13.26 15.93 4.51
N ARG A 47 12.44 15.33 5.39
CA ARG A 47 12.81 15.10 6.80
C ARG A 47 13.80 13.94 6.94
N LEU A 48 15.06 14.20 6.60
CA LEU A 48 16.16 13.24 6.74
C LEU A 48 16.61 13.10 8.18
N ASP A 49 16.79 14.21 8.89
CA ASP A 49 17.10 14.19 10.32
C ASP A 49 15.82 14.26 11.17
N PRO A 50 15.88 13.77 12.43
CA PRO A 50 14.83 14.05 13.40
C PRO A 50 14.65 15.57 13.60
N PHE A 51 13.48 15.97 14.09
CA PHE A 51 13.30 17.35 14.55
C PHE A 51 14.31 17.68 15.67
N PRO A 52 14.82 18.93 15.73
CA PRO A 52 15.78 19.33 16.75
C PRO A 52 15.23 19.19 18.17
N MET A 53 16.12 19.02 19.15
CA MET A 53 15.77 18.99 20.58
C MET A 53 15.58 20.40 21.13
N ASP A 54 14.54 21.08 20.64
CA ASP A 54 14.27 22.50 20.89
C ASP A 54 13.08 22.77 21.83
N GLY A 55 12.54 21.72 22.46
CA GLY A 55 11.35 21.81 23.31
C GLY A 55 10.02 21.89 22.55
N SER A 56 10.03 21.88 21.22
CA SER A 56 8.82 21.87 20.41
C SER A 56 8.05 20.55 20.54
N ARG A 57 6.78 20.56 20.12
CA ARG A 57 5.90 19.38 20.17
C ARG A 57 6.44 18.16 19.42
N ASN A 58 7.30 18.37 18.42
CA ASN A 58 7.82 17.32 17.54
C ASN A 58 9.29 16.98 17.82
N GLN A 59 9.92 17.60 18.82
CA GLN A 59 11.36 17.42 19.07
C GLN A 59 11.78 15.95 19.11
N GLY A 60 12.87 15.61 18.43
CA GLY A 60 13.42 14.26 18.35
C GLY A 60 12.61 13.25 17.54
N LEU A 61 11.47 13.63 16.96
CA LEU A 61 10.66 12.71 16.14
C LEU A 61 11.12 12.68 14.67
N GLY A 62 10.78 11.58 13.98
CA GLY A 62 11.07 11.39 12.57
C GLY A 62 12.52 11.02 12.25
N GLY A 63 12.97 11.38 11.05
CA GLY A 63 14.30 11.08 10.54
C GLY A 63 14.46 9.68 9.92
N VAL A 64 15.31 9.57 8.91
CA VAL A 64 15.50 8.35 8.10
C VAL A 64 16.13 7.22 8.89
N ALA A 65 17.04 7.52 9.84
CA ALA A 65 17.74 6.48 10.59
C ALA A 65 16.80 5.71 11.52
N ALA A 66 15.98 6.44 12.29
CA ALA A 66 14.98 5.83 13.17
C ALA A 66 13.89 5.10 12.37
N ARG A 67 13.46 5.67 11.23
CA ARG A 67 12.52 5.01 10.32
C ARG A 67 13.10 3.71 9.74
N ALA A 68 14.35 3.73 9.29
CA ALA A 68 15.03 2.56 8.74
C ALA A 68 15.15 1.43 9.78
N ALA A 69 15.53 1.76 11.02
CA ALA A 69 15.61 0.79 12.11
C ALA A 69 14.25 0.12 12.38
N LEU A 70 13.18 0.92 12.47
CA LEU A 70 11.82 0.41 12.69
C LEU A 70 11.32 -0.46 11.53
N ILE A 71 11.57 -0.04 10.28
CA ILE A 71 11.22 -0.84 9.10
C ILE A 71 11.95 -2.19 9.14
N GLN A 72 13.23 -2.19 9.51
CA GLN A 72 14.00 -3.42 9.61
C GLN A 72 13.47 -4.33 10.72
N GLU A 73 13.17 -3.79 11.91
CA GLU A 73 12.56 -4.53 13.01
C GLU A 73 11.26 -5.21 12.57
N ILE A 74 10.38 -4.50 11.85
CA ILE A 74 9.12 -5.07 11.35
C ILE A 74 9.38 -6.13 10.26
N ARG A 75 10.40 -5.96 9.41
CA ARG A 75 10.76 -6.97 8.40
C ARG A 75 11.36 -8.24 9.01
N ASP A 76 12.00 -8.12 10.16
CA ASP A 76 12.51 -9.26 10.91
C ASP A 76 11.37 -10.05 11.58
N GLU A 77 10.17 -9.46 11.70
CA GLU A 77 8.95 -10.21 11.99
C GLU A 77 8.58 -11.14 10.81
N ARG A 78 8.09 -12.34 11.11
CA ARG A 78 7.73 -13.31 10.07
C ARG A 78 6.55 -12.82 9.21
N GLY A 79 6.76 -12.63 7.92
CA GLY A 79 5.68 -12.36 6.96
C GLY A 79 6.17 -11.68 5.69
N GLU A 80 5.24 -11.45 4.76
CA GLU A 80 5.51 -10.64 3.57
C GLU A 80 5.30 -9.17 3.90
N VAL A 81 6.26 -8.30 3.55
CA VAL A 81 6.16 -6.86 3.77
C VAL A 81 6.14 -6.12 2.44
N LEU A 82 5.27 -5.12 2.32
CA LEU A 82 5.25 -4.16 1.21
C LEU A 82 5.34 -2.75 1.79
N LEU A 83 6.41 -2.02 1.47
CA LEU A 83 6.67 -0.66 1.93
C LEU A 83 6.39 0.35 0.82
N LEU A 84 5.43 1.25 1.05
CA LEU A 84 4.94 2.21 0.04
C LEU A 84 5.02 3.66 0.53
N ASP A 85 5.10 4.61 -0.41
CA ASP A 85 5.01 6.04 -0.09
C ASP A 85 3.91 6.74 -0.91
N ALA A 86 3.14 7.62 -0.25
CA ALA A 86 2.03 8.33 -0.89
C ALA A 86 2.40 9.71 -1.48
N GLY A 87 3.67 10.02 -1.69
CA GLY A 87 4.13 11.25 -2.34
C GLY A 87 4.47 12.39 -1.36
N ASP A 88 4.92 13.51 -1.93
CA ASP A 88 5.55 14.62 -1.20
C ASP A 88 6.78 14.14 -0.40
N ILE A 89 7.64 13.44 -1.14
CA ILE A 89 8.95 12.98 -0.66
C ILE A 89 9.86 14.20 -0.48
N PHE A 90 9.79 15.12 -1.44
CA PHE A 90 10.60 16.33 -1.52
C PHE A 90 9.99 17.51 -0.78
N GLN A 91 10.75 18.62 -0.81
CA GLN A 91 10.49 19.91 -0.19
C GLN A 91 10.19 19.88 1.33
N GLY A 92 10.87 20.70 2.11
CA GLY A 92 10.51 20.94 3.51
C GLY A 92 11.69 21.21 4.43
N THR A 93 12.92 20.89 3.99
CA THR A 93 14.15 21.18 4.73
C THR A 93 15.24 21.74 3.82
N PRO A 94 16.31 22.35 4.36
CA PRO A 94 17.46 22.80 3.57
C PRO A 94 18.12 21.71 2.73
N TYR A 95 17.96 20.42 3.07
CA TYR A 95 18.49 19.31 2.27
C TYR A 95 17.96 19.36 0.83
N PHE A 96 16.65 19.52 0.63
CA PHE A 96 16.08 19.64 -0.71
C PHE A 96 16.60 20.87 -1.45
N ASN A 97 16.77 22.01 -0.75
CA ASN A 97 17.27 23.23 -1.38
C ASN A 97 18.69 23.06 -1.94
N MET A 98 19.55 22.31 -1.21
CA MET A 98 20.95 22.08 -1.56
C MET A 98 21.16 20.92 -2.52
N TYR A 99 20.43 19.81 -2.33
CA TYR A 99 20.68 18.55 -3.03
C TYR A 99 19.54 18.10 -3.96
N LYS A 100 18.47 18.88 -4.05
CA LYS A 100 17.37 18.70 -5.00
C LYS A 100 16.68 17.33 -4.99
N GLY A 101 16.73 16.60 -3.88
CA GLY A 101 16.03 15.32 -3.71
C GLY A 101 16.92 14.08 -3.75
N GLU A 102 18.21 14.20 -4.09
CA GLU A 102 19.11 13.05 -4.19
C GLU A 102 19.24 12.26 -2.86
N PRO A 103 19.48 12.91 -1.70
CA PRO A 103 19.56 12.22 -0.42
C PRO A 103 18.27 11.49 -0.04
N GLU A 104 17.11 12.08 -0.33
CA GLU A 104 15.79 11.51 -0.07
C GLU A 104 15.60 10.22 -0.86
N MET A 105 15.84 10.26 -2.17
CA MET A 105 15.72 9.09 -3.04
C MET A 105 16.71 7.98 -2.65
N LYS A 106 17.96 8.33 -2.35
CA LYS A 106 18.95 7.36 -1.89
C LYS A 106 18.59 6.75 -0.54
N ALA A 107 18.00 7.52 0.38
CA ALA A 107 17.54 7.01 1.66
C ALA A 107 16.37 6.04 1.47
N MET A 108 15.39 6.36 0.63
CA MET A 108 14.27 5.46 0.30
C MET A 108 14.76 4.17 -0.36
N GLN A 109 15.70 4.26 -1.31
CA GLN A 109 16.31 3.08 -1.94
C GLN A 109 16.99 2.18 -0.90
N LYS A 110 17.75 2.77 0.04
CA LYS A 110 18.43 2.01 1.11
C LYS A 110 17.46 1.41 2.12
N MET A 111 16.34 2.09 2.41
CA MET A 111 15.25 1.55 3.23
C MET A 111 14.42 0.49 2.50
N GLY A 112 14.64 0.29 1.20
CA GLY A 112 13.95 -0.74 0.41
C GLY A 112 12.47 -0.46 0.22
N TYR A 113 12.08 0.78 -0.11
CA TYR A 113 10.72 1.04 -0.57
C TYR A 113 10.41 0.19 -1.80
N ASP A 114 9.21 -0.40 -1.85
CA ASP A 114 8.74 -1.23 -2.96
C ASP A 114 8.10 -0.39 -4.07
N GLY A 115 7.56 0.78 -3.76
CA GLY A 115 6.96 1.71 -4.72
C GLY A 115 6.49 3.01 -4.06
N ALA A 116 6.31 4.06 -4.85
CA ALA A 116 5.79 5.34 -4.39
C ALA A 116 4.86 5.95 -5.44
N THR A 117 3.94 6.82 -5.04
CA THR A 117 3.37 7.81 -5.98
C THR A 117 4.12 9.13 -5.84
N MET A 118 3.64 10.18 -6.50
CA MET A 118 4.15 11.54 -6.40
C MET A 118 3.06 12.47 -5.85
N GLY A 119 3.50 13.50 -5.13
CA GLY A 119 2.67 14.61 -4.69
C GLY A 119 3.02 15.90 -5.42
N ASN A 120 2.39 17.01 -5.02
CA ASN A 120 2.60 18.29 -5.68
C ASN A 120 4.02 18.85 -5.43
N HIS A 121 4.60 18.61 -4.25
CA HIS A 121 5.92 19.13 -3.92
C HIS A 121 7.06 18.38 -4.62
N ASP A 122 6.80 17.20 -5.18
CA ASP A 122 7.80 16.48 -5.98
C ASP A 122 8.13 17.21 -7.30
N PHE A 123 7.30 18.19 -7.70
CA PHE A 123 7.50 19.07 -8.86
C PHE A 123 8.23 20.38 -8.53
N ASP A 124 8.53 20.69 -7.26
CA ASP A 124 9.03 22.02 -6.85
C ASP A 124 10.38 22.42 -7.47
N ALA A 125 11.19 21.43 -7.87
CA ALA A 125 12.45 21.64 -8.57
C ALA A 125 12.35 21.41 -10.09
N GLY A 126 11.14 21.24 -10.62
CA GLY A 126 10.86 20.96 -12.02
C GLY A 126 10.88 19.47 -12.35
N LEU A 127 10.18 19.13 -13.43
CA LEU A 127 10.00 17.76 -13.91
C LEU A 127 11.34 17.12 -14.34
N GLU A 128 12.28 17.91 -14.87
CA GLU A 128 13.62 17.46 -15.23
C GLU A 128 14.44 17.06 -14.00
N ASN A 129 14.33 17.83 -12.91
CA ASN A 129 14.95 17.43 -11.66
C ASN A 129 14.33 16.14 -11.15
N PHE A 130 12.99 16.04 -11.11
CA PHE A 130 12.35 14.83 -10.62
C PHE A 130 12.78 13.60 -11.43
N ALA A 131 12.76 13.69 -12.76
CA ALA A 131 13.23 12.64 -13.67
C ALA A 131 14.70 12.25 -13.47
N THR A 132 15.54 13.19 -13.04
CA THR A 132 16.94 12.96 -12.64
C THR A 132 17.01 12.18 -11.33
N GLN A 133 16.24 12.59 -10.32
CA GLN A 133 16.25 11.94 -9.01
C GLN A 133 15.75 10.48 -9.07
N LEU A 134 14.85 10.17 -10.00
CA LEU A 134 14.41 8.79 -10.24
C LEU A 134 15.53 7.85 -10.70
N SER A 135 16.66 8.37 -11.20
CA SER A 135 17.83 7.53 -11.54
C SER A 135 18.53 6.92 -10.33
N HIS A 136 18.22 7.40 -9.12
CA HIS A 136 18.80 6.91 -7.87
C HIS A 136 18.02 5.76 -7.23
N VAL A 137 16.86 5.38 -7.80
CA VAL A 137 15.98 4.36 -7.23
C VAL A 137 15.64 3.27 -8.25
N GLN A 138 15.29 2.09 -7.74
CA GLN A 138 14.83 0.95 -8.54
C GLN A 138 13.34 0.66 -8.37
N PHE A 139 12.72 1.21 -7.32
CA PHE A 139 11.28 1.10 -7.15
C PHE A 139 10.54 2.01 -8.13
N PRO A 140 9.37 1.59 -8.64
CA PRO A 140 8.60 2.38 -9.57
C PRO A 140 7.91 3.57 -8.88
N ILE A 141 7.82 4.67 -9.62
CA ILE A 141 6.80 5.69 -9.36
C ILE A 141 5.50 5.25 -10.05
N ILE A 142 4.42 5.18 -9.27
CA ILE A 142 3.14 4.61 -9.67
C ILE A 142 2.08 5.72 -9.70
N ILE A 143 1.58 6.08 -10.88
CA ILE A 143 0.53 7.08 -11.05
C ILE A 143 -0.27 6.85 -12.34
N CYS A 144 -1.61 6.80 -12.26
CA CYS A 144 -2.47 6.49 -13.40
C CYS A 144 -3.32 7.66 -13.92
N ASN A 145 -3.28 8.82 -13.24
CA ASN A 145 -4.10 9.98 -13.60
C ASN A 145 -3.29 11.20 -14.05
N TYR A 146 -2.00 11.04 -14.32
CA TYR A 146 -1.19 12.01 -15.05
C TYR A 146 -0.77 11.41 -16.39
N ASP A 147 -0.90 12.18 -17.46
CA ASP A 147 -0.32 11.87 -18.75
C ASP A 147 0.90 12.76 -18.99
N PHE A 148 2.06 12.12 -19.12
CA PHE A 148 3.37 12.74 -19.27
C PHE A 148 3.85 12.76 -20.73
N SER A 149 2.97 12.49 -21.70
CA SER A 149 3.31 12.45 -23.13
C SER A 149 4.06 13.71 -23.58
N GLY A 150 5.22 13.54 -24.20
CA GLY A 150 6.06 14.64 -24.67
C GLY A 150 6.81 15.40 -23.57
N THR A 151 6.97 14.81 -22.39
CA THR A 151 7.81 15.32 -21.29
C THR A 151 8.94 14.34 -20.96
N VAL A 152 9.90 14.75 -20.14
CA VAL A 152 11.00 13.89 -19.64
C VAL A 152 10.52 12.70 -18.80
N MET A 153 9.29 12.74 -18.30
CA MET A 153 8.70 11.70 -17.45
C MET A 153 7.95 10.62 -18.22
N GLU A 154 7.75 10.75 -19.54
CA GLU A 154 6.90 9.86 -20.36
C GLU A 154 7.18 8.35 -20.18
N SER A 155 8.42 7.97 -19.88
CA SER A 155 8.85 6.57 -19.70
C SER A 155 9.36 6.24 -18.28
N LYS A 156 9.16 7.13 -17.31
CA LYS A 156 9.73 7.04 -15.95
C LYS A 156 8.71 6.74 -14.85
N PHE A 157 7.47 6.42 -15.22
CA PHE A 157 6.40 6.07 -14.30
C PHE A 157 5.64 4.84 -14.82
N GLN A 158 4.82 4.24 -13.96
CA GLN A 158 3.90 3.16 -14.32
C GLN A 158 2.50 3.50 -13.81
N PRO A 159 1.41 3.22 -14.55
CA PRO A 159 0.06 3.44 -14.03
C PRO A 159 -0.27 2.53 -12.84
N TYR A 160 0.33 1.34 -12.82
CA TYR A 160 0.20 0.37 -11.75
C TYR A 160 1.42 -0.56 -11.72
N LYS A 161 1.60 -1.26 -10.60
CA LYS A 161 2.54 -2.35 -10.44
C LYS A 161 1.86 -3.52 -9.74
N ILE A 162 2.18 -4.73 -10.19
CA ILE A 162 1.78 -5.96 -9.49
C ILE A 162 3.00 -6.51 -8.75
N PHE A 163 2.84 -6.73 -7.45
CA PHE A 163 3.83 -7.35 -6.57
C PHE A 163 3.38 -8.76 -6.21
N GLN A 164 4.29 -9.72 -6.37
CA GLN A 164 4.10 -11.09 -5.88
C GLN A 164 4.73 -11.17 -4.48
N LYS A 165 3.92 -11.44 -3.46
CA LYS A 165 4.32 -11.52 -2.05
C LYS A 165 3.88 -12.87 -1.50
N GLY A 166 4.80 -13.83 -1.44
CA GLY A 166 4.48 -15.25 -1.32
C GLY A 166 3.53 -15.67 -2.44
N ASP A 167 2.37 -16.23 -2.08
CA ASP A 167 1.33 -16.60 -3.03
C ASP A 167 0.34 -15.47 -3.37
N LEU A 168 0.45 -14.31 -2.72
CA LEU A 168 -0.49 -13.20 -2.91
C LEU A 168 -0.03 -12.30 -4.04
N LYS A 169 -0.99 -11.94 -4.91
CA LYS A 169 -0.81 -10.95 -5.96
C LYS A 169 -1.40 -9.60 -5.51
N ILE A 170 -0.53 -8.63 -5.24
CA ILE A 170 -0.91 -7.30 -4.76
C ILE A 170 -0.78 -6.31 -5.92
N GLY A 171 -1.90 -5.80 -6.40
CA GLY A 171 -1.93 -4.71 -7.37
C GLY A 171 -1.85 -3.36 -6.66
N VAL A 172 -0.96 -2.49 -7.11
CA VAL A 172 -0.83 -1.13 -6.60
C VAL A 172 -1.01 -0.16 -7.78
N LEU A 173 -1.93 0.77 -7.65
CA LEU A 173 -2.11 1.92 -8.55
C LEU A 173 -1.84 3.21 -7.78
N GLY A 174 -1.71 4.35 -8.47
CA GLY A 174 -1.56 5.63 -7.81
C GLY A 174 -2.35 6.75 -8.47
N VAL A 175 -2.72 7.76 -7.68
CA VAL A 175 -3.38 8.98 -8.14
C VAL A 175 -2.75 10.20 -7.49
N GLY A 176 -2.49 11.24 -8.27
CA GLY A 176 -2.01 12.53 -7.81
C GLY A 176 -3.09 13.60 -7.85
N ILE A 177 -2.85 14.72 -7.17
CA ILE A 177 -3.75 15.88 -7.13
C ILE A 177 -3.66 16.76 -8.37
N GLU A 178 -4.66 17.59 -8.64
CA GLU A 178 -4.55 18.60 -9.69
C GLU A 178 -3.45 19.61 -9.34
N LEU A 179 -2.45 19.76 -10.22
CA LEU A 179 -1.29 20.63 -9.99
C LEU A 179 -1.60 22.12 -10.21
N LYS A 180 -2.60 22.43 -11.04
CA LYS A 180 -2.98 23.80 -11.36
C LYS A 180 -3.39 24.55 -10.09
N GLY A 181 -2.71 25.65 -9.79
CA GLY A 181 -2.93 26.45 -8.59
C GLY A 181 -2.16 25.97 -7.35
N LEU A 182 -1.49 24.81 -7.42
CA LEU A 182 -0.59 24.32 -6.36
C LEU A 182 0.89 24.43 -6.78
N VAL A 183 1.16 24.22 -8.07
CA VAL A 183 2.50 24.24 -8.65
C VAL A 183 2.53 25.26 -9.80
N PRO A 184 3.60 26.06 -9.96
CA PRO A 184 3.80 26.89 -11.14
C PRO A 184 3.76 26.07 -12.45
N GLU A 185 3.04 26.56 -13.46
CA GLU A 185 2.79 25.82 -14.71
C GLU A 185 4.07 25.37 -15.44
N ASN A 186 5.14 26.17 -15.33
CA ASN A 186 6.41 25.85 -15.96
C ASN A 186 7.16 24.68 -15.32
N LEU A 187 6.78 24.22 -14.12
CA LEU A 187 7.48 23.14 -13.41
C LEU A 187 6.92 21.75 -13.70
N TYR A 188 5.67 21.65 -14.16
CA TYR A 188 5.06 20.38 -14.57
C TYR A 188 4.85 20.26 -16.08
N GLU A 189 5.37 21.22 -16.85
CA GLU A 189 5.41 21.22 -18.32
C GLU A 189 4.05 20.87 -18.97
N LYS A 190 4.03 19.86 -19.85
CA LYS A 190 2.85 19.40 -20.60
C LYS A 190 2.04 18.33 -19.87
N THR A 191 2.30 18.11 -18.57
CA THR A 191 1.60 17.08 -17.79
C THR A 191 0.10 17.35 -17.83
N VAL A 192 -0.67 16.38 -18.31
CA VAL A 192 -2.14 16.47 -18.38
C VAL A 192 -2.74 15.75 -17.18
N TYR A 193 -3.59 16.47 -16.44
CA TYR A 193 -4.37 15.93 -15.34
C TYR A 193 -5.62 15.19 -15.87
N LEU A 194 -5.73 13.90 -15.55
CA LEU A 194 -6.90 13.08 -15.88
C LEU A 194 -7.79 12.93 -14.65
N HIS A 195 -9.09 12.73 -14.86
CA HIS A 195 -10.03 12.57 -13.76
C HIS A 195 -9.62 11.38 -12.86
N PRO A 196 -9.33 11.61 -11.56
CA PRO A 196 -8.66 10.63 -10.71
C PRO A 196 -9.54 9.40 -10.44
N ILE A 197 -10.85 9.59 -10.24
CA ILE A 197 -11.77 8.48 -9.94
C ILE A 197 -11.92 7.54 -11.13
N GLU A 198 -12.04 8.10 -12.34
CA GLU A 198 -12.16 7.30 -13.56
C GLU A 198 -10.87 6.52 -13.83
N SER A 199 -9.73 7.19 -13.69
CA SER A 199 -8.41 6.59 -13.88
C SER A 199 -8.15 5.47 -12.88
N ALA A 200 -8.45 5.70 -11.60
CA ALA A 200 -8.30 4.71 -10.53
C ALA A 200 -9.22 3.50 -10.75
N ASN A 201 -10.50 3.73 -11.06
CA ASN A 201 -11.47 2.64 -11.29
C ASN A 201 -11.11 1.79 -12.51
N ARG A 202 -10.70 2.41 -13.62
CA ARG A 202 -10.22 1.70 -14.82
C ARG A 202 -9.00 0.82 -14.50
N THR A 203 -8.06 1.37 -13.74
CA THR A 203 -6.82 0.66 -13.38
C THR A 203 -7.08 -0.46 -12.36
N ALA A 204 -7.96 -0.23 -11.38
CA ALA A 204 -8.37 -1.23 -10.40
C ALA A 204 -9.08 -2.42 -11.06
N ASP A 205 -10.00 -2.18 -12.00
CA ASP A 205 -10.66 -3.23 -12.78
C ASP A 205 -9.64 -4.08 -13.56
N LEU A 206 -8.65 -3.45 -14.19
CA LEU A 206 -7.56 -4.15 -14.87
C LEU A 206 -6.76 -5.05 -13.90
N LEU A 207 -6.38 -4.53 -12.74
CA LEU A 207 -5.66 -5.29 -11.71
C LEU A 207 -6.48 -6.49 -11.21
N ARG A 208 -7.80 -6.33 -11.03
CA ARG A 208 -8.70 -7.44 -10.68
C ARG A 208 -8.79 -8.49 -11.77
N LYS A 209 -8.91 -8.09 -13.04
CA LYS A 209 -8.90 -9.02 -14.19
C LYS A 209 -7.59 -9.78 -14.30
N GLN A 210 -6.47 -9.20 -13.86
CA GLN A 210 -5.18 -9.87 -13.75
C GLN A 210 -5.05 -10.79 -12.51
N GLY A 211 -6.12 -10.94 -11.73
CA GLY A 211 -6.19 -11.84 -10.60
C GLY A 211 -5.50 -11.32 -9.34
N CYS A 212 -5.41 -10.00 -9.15
CA CYS A 212 -4.87 -9.44 -7.91
C CYS A 212 -5.79 -9.74 -6.72
N ASP A 213 -5.24 -10.40 -5.70
CA ASP A 213 -5.92 -10.68 -4.43
C ASP A 213 -6.21 -9.39 -3.68
N MET A 214 -5.36 -8.36 -3.80
CA MET A 214 -5.57 -7.04 -3.19
C MET A 214 -5.26 -5.93 -4.18
N VAL A 215 -6.03 -4.84 -4.13
CA VAL A 215 -5.77 -3.61 -4.90
C VAL A 215 -5.60 -2.46 -3.93
N ILE A 216 -4.43 -1.85 -3.96
CA ILE A 216 -4.02 -0.69 -3.16
C ILE A 216 -3.94 0.52 -4.09
N CYS A 217 -4.47 1.66 -3.64
CA CYS A 217 -4.31 2.96 -4.28
C CYS A 217 -3.37 3.83 -3.42
N LEU A 218 -2.26 4.28 -3.99
CA LEU A 218 -1.42 5.33 -3.42
C LEU A 218 -2.00 6.68 -3.87
N SER A 219 -2.63 7.40 -2.97
CA SER A 219 -3.33 8.63 -3.29
C SER A 219 -2.63 9.84 -2.68
N HIS A 220 -2.38 10.84 -3.51
CA HIS A 220 -2.00 12.17 -3.06
C HIS A 220 -3.14 13.18 -3.23
N LEU A 221 -4.40 12.72 -3.21
CA LEU A 221 -5.58 13.58 -3.38
C LEU A 221 -5.94 14.35 -2.11
N GLY A 222 -5.51 13.88 -0.93
CA GLY A 222 -5.88 14.43 0.36
C GLY A 222 -7.13 13.80 0.97
N ASP A 223 -7.15 13.70 2.31
CA ASP A 223 -8.23 13.07 3.10
C ASP A 223 -9.65 13.57 2.76
N LYS A 224 -9.91 14.87 2.97
CA LYS A 224 -11.22 15.50 2.83
C LYS A 224 -11.08 17.03 2.68
N TYR A 225 -11.93 17.63 1.85
CA TYR A 225 -12.07 19.07 1.69
C TYR A 225 -13.48 19.55 2.05
N ASP A 226 -13.62 20.86 2.25
CA ASP A 226 -14.92 21.51 2.51
C ASP A 226 -15.68 21.83 1.21
N ASP A 227 -15.02 21.69 0.05
CA ASP A 227 -15.59 21.87 -1.28
C ASP A 227 -15.76 20.53 -2.02
N ASP A 228 -16.19 20.60 -3.29
CA ASP A 228 -16.43 19.43 -4.14
C ASP A 228 -15.14 18.84 -4.74
N LYS A 229 -13.95 19.24 -4.27
CA LYS A 229 -12.69 18.69 -4.74
C LYS A 229 -12.62 17.20 -4.41
N VAL A 230 -12.21 16.40 -5.40
CA VAL A 230 -12.02 14.96 -5.18
C VAL A 230 -10.97 14.72 -4.11
N SER A 231 -11.34 13.94 -3.11
CA SER A 231 -10.54 13.54 -1.95
C SER A 231 -10.52 12.02 -1.81
N ASP A 232 -9.72 11.50 -0.87
CA ASP A 232 -9.65 10.07 -0.55
C ASP A 232 -10.99 9.53 -0.05
N GLU A 233 -11.74 10.31 0.74
CA GLU A 233 -13.09 9.94 1.16
C GLU A 233 -14.04 9.76 -0.03
N ILE A 234 -13.99 10.69 -1.00
CA ILE A 234 -14.83 10.62 -2.20
C ILE A 234 -14.38 9.43 -3.08
N LEU A 235 -13.08 9.30 -3.33
CA LEU A 235 -12.53 8.20 -4.12
C LEU A 235 -12.89 6.83 -3.50
N ALA A 236 -12.82 6.69 -2.18
CA ALA A 236 -13.19 5.45 -1.50
C ALA A 236 -14.66 5.07 -1.77
N LYS A 237 -15.59 6.02 -1.63
CA LYS A 237 -17.02 5.82 -1.87
C LYS A 237 -17.36 5.56 -3.34
N GLU A 238 -16.64 6.23 -4.24
CA GLU A 238 -16.83 6.13 -5.70
C GLU A 238 -16.05 4.97 -6.35
N SER A 239 -15.20 4.29 -5.57
CA SER A 239 -14.44 3.15 -6.06
C SER A 239 -15.31 1.91 -6.26
N PHE A 240 -14.91 1.03 -7.18
CA PHE A 240 -15.52 -0.30 -7.34
C PHE A 240 -14.66 -1.42 -6.77
N ASP A 241 -13.36 -1.39 -7.08
CA ASP A 241 -12.48 -2.56 -6.98
C ASP A 241 -11.20 -2.30 -6.15
N ILE A 242 -11.15 -1.20 -5.39
CA ILE A 242 -10.04 -0.82 -4.51
C ILE A 242 -10.32 -1.31 -3.09
N ASP A 243 -9.35 -1.95 -2.43
CA ASP A 243 -9.49 -2.41 -1.03
C ASP A 243 -8.93 -1.41 -0.02
N LEU A 244 -7.83 -0.75 -0.38
CA LEU A 244 -7.06 0.12 0.49
C LEU A 244 -6.62 1.36 -0.29
N ILE A 245 -6.84 2.52 0.29
CA ILE A 245 -6.25 3.80 -0.12
C ILE A 245 -5.26 4.22 0.96
N ILE A 246 -4.03 4.46 0.55
CA ILE A 246 -3.00 5.08 1.37
C ILE A 246 -2.88 6.52 0.90
N GLY A 247 -3.32 7.45 1.75
CA GLY A 247 -3.44 8.88 1.45
C GLY A 247 -2.21 9.70 1.83
N GLY A 248 -2.16 10.92 1.30
CA GLY A 248 -1.15 11.95 1.58
C GLY A 248 -1.73 13.37 1.50
N HIS A 249 -0.92 14.38 1.22
CA HIS A 249 -1.25 15.77 0.92
C HIS A 249 -1.78 16.63 2.09
N THR A 250 -2.78 16.14 2.83
CA THR A 250 -3.47 16.93 3.89
C THR A 250 -2.84 16.80 5.27
N HIS A 251 -1.73 16.07 5.38
CA HIS A 251 -0.94 15.86 6.60
C HIS A 251 -1.75 15.31 7.78
N ARG A 252 -2.80 14.53 7.51
CA ARG A 252 -3.71 14.06 8.56
C ARG A 252 -3.10 12.89 9.32
N PHE A 253 -2.98 13.06 10.63
CA PHE A 253 -2.66 11.98 11.57
C PHE A 253 -3.94 11.21 11.90
N PHE A 254 -4.11 10.02 11.33
CA PHE A 254 -5.23 9.15 11.70
C PHE A 254 -4.90 8.36 12.96
N THR A 255 -5.85 8.34 13.91
CA THR A 255 -5.78 7.46 15.08
C THR A 255 -6.06 6.00 14.72
N GLU A 256 -6.91 5.78 13.72
CA GLU A 256 -7.25 4.48 13.16
C GLU A 256 -7.62 4.63 11.67
N PRO A 257 -7.47 3.58 10.84
CA PRO A 257 -7.93 3.62 9.46
C PRO A 257 -9.45 3.78 9.37
N ARG A 258 -9.90 4.60 8.42
CA ARG A 258 -11.33 4.81 8.15
C ARG A 258 -11.83 3.78 7.15
N LYS A 259 -13.12 3.45 7.21
CA LYS A 259 -13.78 2.53 6.28
C LYS A 259 -14.94 3.22 5.59
N TYR A 260 -15.00 3.08 4.28
CA TYR A 260 -16.09 3.62 3.46
C TYR A 260 -16.71 2.51 2.62
N ARG A 261 -18.03 2.59 2.43
CA ARG A 261 -18.75 1.67 1.54
C ARG A 261 -18.53 2.10 0.09
N ASN A 262 -18.00 1.21 -0.72
CA ASN A 262 -17.71 1.48 -2.13
C ASN A 262 -18.94 1.16 -3.02
N ARG A 263 -18.85 1.48 -4.32
CA ARG A 263 -19.97 1.31 -5.29
C ARG A 263 -20.36 -0.15 -5.52
N ARG A 264 -19.51 -1.13 -5.22
CA ARG A 264 -19.85 -2.57 -5.26
C ARG A 264 -20.47 -3.07 -3.96
N GLY A 265 -20.60 -2.22 -2.95
CA GLY A 265 -20.98 -2.65 -1.61
C GLY A 265 -19.89 -3.51 -0.95
N GLY A 266 -18.62 -3.24 -1.24
CA GLY A 266 -17.49 -3.66 -0.42
C GLY A 266 -17.02 -2.51 0.48
N ASP A 267 -16.13 -2.80 1.42
CA ASP A 267 -15.50 -1.77 2.24
C ASP A 267 -14.14 -1.40 1.62
N THR A 268 -13.90 -0.11 1.44
CA THR A 268 -12.60 0.46 1.10
C THR A 268 -12.01 1.10 2.36
N VAL A 269 -10.82 0.66 2.76
CA VAL A 269 -10.07 1.22 3.89
C VAL A 269 -9.27 2.44 3.43
N VAL A 270 -9.22 3.50 4.22
CA VAL A 270 -8.39 4.68 3.97
C VAL A 270 -7.49 4.92 5.18
N ASN A 271 -6.19 5.14 4.95
CA ASN A 271 -5.26 5.45 6.02
C ASN A 271 -4.24 6.53 5.60
N GLN A 272 -3.81 7.34 6.56
CA GLN A 272 -2.79 8.40 6.40
C GLN A 272 -2.04 8.60 7.72
N VAL A 273 -0.74 8.88 7.67
CA VAL A 273 0.16 8.89 8.84
C VAL A 273 0.80 10.26 9.10
N GLY A 274 0.05 11.33 8.82
CA GLY A 274 0.50 12.68 9.09
C GLY A 274 1.53 13.17 8.09
N TRP A 275 2.72 13.55 8.55
CA TRP A 275 3.79 14.13 7.73
C TRP A 275 5.16 14.05 8.42
N ALA A 276 6.20 14.50 7.72
CA ALA A 276 7.61 14.57 8.15
C ALA A 276 8.22 13.24 8.60
N GLY A 277 7.61 12.12 8.21
CA GLY A 277 8.04 10.80 8.65
C GLY A 277 8.00 10.63 10.17
N ILE A 278 7.15 11.39 10.87
CA ILE A 278 6.95 11.27 12.33
C ILE A 278 6.28 9.93 12.67
N GLN A 279 5.51 9.38 11.75
CA GLN A 279 4.81 8.11 11.91
C GLN A 279 5.07 7.17 10.74
N LEU A 280 5.11 5.87 11.04
CA LEU A 280 5.08 4.79 10.07
C LEU A 280 3.74 4.07 10.21
N GLY A 281 2.98 3.99 9.13
CA GLY A 281 1.74 3.22 9.11
C GLY A 281 2.04 1.75 8.96
N ARG A 282 1.34 0.90 9.72
CA ARG A 282 1.38 -0.55 9.58
C ARG A 282 -0.04 -1.13 9.55
N LEU A 283 -0.35 -1.81 8.46
CA LEU A 283 -1.63 -2.50 8.26
C LEU A 283 -1.37 -3.98 7.99
N ASP A 284 -1.79 -4.84 8.92
CA ASP A 284 -1.60 -6.29 8.80
C ASP A 284 -2.88 -6.94 8.28
N TYR A 285 -2.81 -7.50 7.08
CA TYR A 285 -3.91 -8.22 6.45
C TYR A 285 -3.70 -9.72 6.55
N SER A 286 -4.79 -10.44 6.83
CA SER A 286 -4.87 -11.89 6.76
C SER A 286 -5.88 -12.31 5.70
N PHE A 287 -5.54 -13.37 4.97
CA PHE A 287 -6.37 -13.95 3.92
C PHE A 287 -6.79 -15.35 4.34
N SER A 288 -8.09 -15.52 4.59
CA SER A 288 -8.70 -16.82 4.93
C SER A 288 -9.41 -17.37 3.69
N GLY A 289 -8.78 -18.35 3.02
CA GLY A 289 -9.24 -18.84 1.71
C GLY A 289 -9.08 -17.79 0.58
N TYR A 290 -9.53 -18.11 -0.63
CA TYR A 290 -9.27 -17.31 -1.84
C TYR A 290 -10.05 -15.98 -1.97
N LYS A 291 -10.90 -15.60 -1.01
CA LYS A 291 -11.79 -14.42 -1.20
C LYS A 291 -11.96 -13.48 -0.01
N LYS A 292 -11.67 -13.90 1.23
CA LYS A 292 -11.93 -13.06 2.41
C LYS A 292 -10.65 -12.46 2.95
N LYS A 293 -10.57 -11.13 2.87
CA LYS A 293 -9.47 -10.29 3.38
C LYS A 293 -9.94 -9.69 4.69
N ASN A 294 -9.16 -9.84 5.74
CA ASN A 294 -9.46 -9.23 7.02
C ASN A 294 -8.26 -8.37 7.42
N LEU A 295 -8.50 -7.06 7.58
CA LEU A 295 -7.57 -6.20 8.28
C LEU A 295 -7.53 -6.66 9.73
N SER A 296 -6.49 -7.41 10.07
CA SER A 296 -6.36 -8.08 11.37
C SER A 296 -5.78 -7.17 12.44
N ASN A 297 -4.95 -6.21 12.02
CA ASN A 297 -4.38 -5.21 12.90
C ASN A 297 -4.06 -3.95 12.09
N ALA A 298 -4.23 -2.79 12.72
CA ALA A 298 -3.87 -1.51 12.16
C ALA A 298 -3.28 -0.65 13.26
N HIS A 299 -2.04 -0.24 13.08
CA HIS A 299 -1.36 0.60 14.05
C HIS A 299 -0.44 1.58 13.35
N THR A 300 -0.28 2.72 13.98
CA THR A 300 0.65 3.74 13.54
C THR A 300 1.73 3.88 14.59
N VAL A 301 2.99 3.71 14.18
CA VAL A 301 4.13 3.75 15.10
C VAL A 301 4.78 5.13 15.02
N VAL A 302 4.91 5.81 16.16
CA VAL A 302 5.61 7.09 16.25
C VAL A 302 7.12 6.86 16.21
N ILE A 303 7.79 7.45 15.22
CA ILE A 303 9.24 7.35 15.00
C ILE A 303 9.98 8.35 15.90
N GLY A 304 11.00 7.87 16.62
CA GLY A 304 11.90 8.70 17.43
C GLY A 304 11.55 8.77 18.93
N LYS A 305 10.39 8.25 19.34
CA LYS A 305 10.13 8.02 20.77
C LYS A 305 10.73 6.67 21.12
N LYS A 306 11.77 6.63 21.98
CA LYS A 306 12.15 5.38 22.65
C LYS A 306 10.87 4.80 23.24
N THR A 307 10.48 3.61 22.80
CA THR A 307 9.52 2.77 23.53
C THR A 307 10.03 2.75 24.96
N ARG A 308 9.20 3.19 25.91
CA ARG A 308 9.56 3.09 27.32
C ARG A 308 9.81 1.60 27.59
N GLU A 309 11.03 1.29 28.00
CA GLU A 309 11.34 0.05 28.73
C GLU A 309 10.42 -0.08 29.95
#